data_AF-A0A9D2PYF9-F1
#
_entry.id   AF-A0A9D2PYF9-F1
#
_cell.length_a   1.000
_cell.length_b   1.000
_cell.length_c   1.000
_cell.angle_alpha   90.00
_cell.angle_beta   90.00
_cell.angle_gamma   90.00
#
_symmetry.space_group_name_H-M   'P 1'
#
loop_
_entity.id
_entity.type
_entity.pdbx_description
1 polymer ?
#
loop_
_entity_poly.entity_id
_entity_poly.type
_entity_poly.pdbx_seq_one_letter_code
_entity_poly.pdbx_strand_id
1 'polypeptide(L)'
;MTSPHARTLPPLTGLPSPPRLPPEETHLVAPAEIMVDSRREILRRLLRRLWAPALVLLGLWYVLLTLYVVGASPTFWFFSLLAALGDGAYWRQAMSVLGFTSEGLWTAYLLLPAAATVLSLLGALLVPRLLAPLQPRRFLGEGRFQRAVEDRTAAALVALPMLVVLALPLTVALGMPQPWSGLGAGPLSVWCAALLALELAWVLVRRSVPAARLLRIPSHEVVHTEARIGADPDERRAAARQHLAQDRRHLPPNPGTPEADGALSPRGALLALALIARAALTWVLPALAGLGWLVFGITDLVTVLTGIAAMDLAQLSTPLSWQHLVVGVPLLALVALGCALAPAAATALAAGQRAEVRDQRTYPEWAHRARVNPWEARVCALTGWLCAAWALAGTVIAAVALPLLSAGTAVTWTFLVITALVAAPLLGVGASRAMRDGLRDVLYGPAGDFMRRETPYALVAPEFGTRADRGRDPAVRAALRKRLQAEGGAHALEIFDLDASGERLWVDENAPGASDTAVRRADLARGVLPDFGGEGSAFTGGGTDGSEQAASLHDIPDSVTGLRER
;
A
#
# COMPACT_ATOMS: atom_id res chain seq x y z
N MET A 1 -15.45 15.19 -36.12
CA MET A 1 -14.77 15.85 -37.27
C MET A 1 -13.96 17.01 -36.70
N THR A 2 -12.64 17.00 -36.89
CA THR A 2 -11.72 18.07 -36.45
C THR A 2 -11.64 19.15 -37.53
N SER A 3 -11.62 20.43 -37.12
CA SER A 3 -11.57 21.61 -38.01
C SER A 3 -10.46 21.51 -39.08
N PRO A 4 -10.71 21.91 -40.34
CA PRO A 4 -9.72 21.92 -41.42
C PRO A 4 -8.55 22.90 -41.20
N HIS A 5 -8.56 23.68 -40.11
CA HIS A 5 -7.49 24.60 -39.73
C HIS A 5 -6.75 24.21 -38.44
N ALA A 6 -6.97 23.00 -37.92
CA ALA A 6 -6.24 22.52 -36.76
C ALA A 6 -4.78 22.18 -37.16
N ARG A 7 -3.86 23.14 -37.02
CA ARG A 7 -2.42 22.88 -37.10
C ARG A 7 -2.06 21.70 -36.18
N THR A 8 -1.43 20.68 -36.74
CA THR A 8 -0.87 19.59 -35.95
C THR A 8 0.21 20.15 -35.04
N LEU A 9 -0.05 20.16 -33.73
CA LEU A 9 0.95 20.58 -32.74
C LEU A 9 2.20 19.68 -32.85
N PRO A 10 3.41 20.24 -32.73
CA PRO A 10 4.64 19.44 -32.71
C PRO A 10 4.60 18.47 -31.52
N PRO A 11 5.28 17.32 -31.65
CA PRO A 11 5.35 16.36 -30.56
C PRO A 11 6.07 16.94 -29.35
N LEU A 12 5.64 16.51 -28.16
CA LEU A 12 6.21 16.93 -26.89
C LEU A 12 7.47 16.13 -26.58
N THR A 13 8.52 16.39 -27.35
CA THR A 13 9.84 15.76 -27.17
C THR A 13 10.80 16.69 -26.43
N GLY A 14 11.58 16.15 -25.49
CA GLY A 14 12.66 16.91 -24.84
C GLY A 14 12.23 17.88 -23.75
N LEU A 15 11.01 17.75 -23.22
CA LEU A 15 10.57 18.51 -22.05
C LEU A 15 11.37 18.07 -20.81
N PRO A 16 11.78 18.97 -19.92
CA PRO A 16 12.51 18.58 -18.71
C PRO A 16 11.70 17.58 -17.89
N SER A 17 12.39 16.65 -17.23
CA SER A 17 11.75 15.73 -16.28
C SER A 17 10.99 16.54 -15.21
N PRO A 18 9.83 16.03 -14.72
CA PRO A 18 9.06 16.75 -13.73
C PRO A 18 9.92 17.02 -12.48
N PRO A 19 9.95 18.26 -11.96
CA PRO A 19 10.79 18.60 -10.82
C PRO A 19 10.33 17.84 -9.58
N ARG A 20 11.30 17.30 -8.83
CA ARG A 20 11.04 16.64 -7.54
C ARG A 20 10.90 17.68 -6.45
N LEU A 21 9.95 17.45 -5.55
CA LEU A 21 9.76 18.24 -4.35
C LEU A 21 10.76 17.82 -3.28
N PRO A 22 11.20 18.74 -2.41
CA PRO A 22 12.03 18.38 -1.27
C PRO A 22 11.25 17.41 -0.36
N PRO A 23 11.95 16.45 0.29
CA PRO A 23 11.31 15.52 1.21
C PRO A 23 10.67 16.29 2.37
N GLU A 24 9.43 15.95 2.70
CA GLU A 24 8.75 16.53 3.86
C GLU A 24 9.28 15.86 5.13
N GLU A 25 9.83 16.68 6.03
CA GLU A 25 10.33 16.25 7.33
C GLU A 25 9.14 15.94 8.25
N THR A 26 8.74 14.67 8.29
CA THR A 26 7.61 14.17 9.11
C THR A 26 7.78 14.48 10.60
N HIS A 27 9.02 14.67 11.04
CA HIS A 27 9.32 14.99 12.42
C HIS A 27 9.10 16.46 12.78
N LEU A 28 9.04 17.37 11.80
CA LEU A 28 8.80 18.81 12.00
C LEU A 28 7.39 19.26 11.53
N VAL A 29 6.46 18.32 11.41
CA VAL A 29 5.08 18.62 11.04
C VAL A 29 4.38 19.38 12.17
N ALA A 30 3.70 20.47 11.81
CA ALA A 30 3.02 21.29 12.79
C ALA A 30 1.82 20.54 13.41
N PRO A 31 1.49 20.79 14.69
CA PRO A 31 0.38 20.12 15.37
C PRO A 31 -0.96 20.24 14.63
N ALA A 32 -1.24 21.40 14.03
CA ALA A 32 -2.48 21.64 13.28
C ALA A 32 -2.60 20.76 12.01
N GLU A 33 -1.47 20.30 11.45
CA GLU A 33 -1.43 19.47 10.24
C GLU A 33 -1.54 17.96 10.54
N ILE A 34 -1.74 17.58 11.81
CA ILE A 34 -1.86 16.18 12.25
C ILE A 34 -3.35 15.83 12.43
N MET A 35 -3.83 14.78 11.75
CA MET A 35 -5.25 14.40 11.73
C MET A 35 -5.78 13.93 13.09
N VAL A 36 -4.99 13.12 13.80
CA VAL A 36 -5.40 12.44 15.02
C VAL A 36 -4.39 12.71 16.13
N ASP A 37 -4.88 12.96 17.34
CA ASP A 37 -4.06 13.34 18.48
C ASP A 37 -2.96 12.34 18.84
N SER A 38 -3.24 11.04 18.70
CA SER A 38 -2.26 9.98 19.03
C SER A 38 -2.61 8.65 18.39
N ARG A 39 -1.63 7.73 18.36
CA ARG A 39 -1.84 6.31 17.98
C ARG A 39 -2.89 5.61 18.85
N ARG A 40 -2.97 5.96 20.15
CA ARG A 40 -3.97 5.40 21.08
C ARG A 40 -5.39 5.79 20.70
N GLU A 41 -5.57 6.97 20.13
CA GLU A 41 -6.88 7.41 19.66
C GLU A 41 -7.36 6.59 18.46
N ILE A 42 -6.48 6.28 17.52
CA ILE A 42 -6.78 5.34 16.41
C ILE A 42 -7.22 3.98 16.96
N LEU A 43 -6.48 3.44 17.92
CA LEU A 43 -6.81 2.17 18.56
C LEU A 43 -8.17 2.22 19.26
N ARG A 44 -8.44 3.25 20.07
CA ARG A 44 -9.74 3.42 20.76
C ARG A 44 -10.91 3.47 19.77
N ARG A 45 -10.75 4.19 18.66
CA ARG A 45 -11.78 4.27 17.62
C ARG A 45 -11.98 2.94 16.91
N LEU A 46 -10.90 2.19 16.67
CA LEU A 46 -10.96 0.85 16.08
C LEU A 46 -11.67 -0.13 17.03
N LEU A 47 -11.28 -0.19 18.31
CA LEU A 47 -11.86 -1.08 19.34
C LEU A 47 -13.38 -0.95 19.43
N ARG A 48 -13.90 0.29 19.39
CA ARG A 48 -15.37 0.56 19.39
C ARG A 48 -16.11 -0.01 18.19
N ARG A 49 -15.41 -0.38 17.13
CA ARG A 49 -15.98 -0.91 15.89
C ARG A 49 -15.50 -2.31 15.56
N LEU A 50 -14.71 -2.94 16.42
CA LEU A 50 -14.18 -4.27 16.17
C LEU A 50 -15.27 -5.35 16.13
N TRP A 51 -16.47 -5.09 16.69
CA TRP A 51 -17.56 -6.06 16.67
C TRP A 51 -17.92 -6.52 15.25
N ALA A 52 -17.91 -5.62 14.26
CA ALA A 52 -18.27 -5.95 12.89
C ALA A 52 -17.22 -6.83 12.17
N PRO A 53 -15.92 -6.48 12.13
CA PRO A 53 -14.90 -7.39 11.62
C PRO A 53 -14.75 -8.65 12.46
N ALA A 54 -15.04 -8.61 13.77
CA ALA A 54 -15.03 -9.82 14.61
C ALA A 54 -16.08 -10.84 14.16
N LEU A 55 -17.29 -10.41 13.81
CA LEU A 55 -18.33 -11.30 13.26
C LEU A 55 -17.91 -11.90 11.91
N VAL A 56 -17.28 -11.11 11.05
CA VAL A 56 -16.75 -11.59 9.76
C VAL A 56 -15.65 -12.62 9.98
N LEU A 57 -14.69 -12.34 10.88
CA LEU A 57 -13.60 -13.24 11.21
C LEU A 57 -14.11 -14.52 11.88
N LEU A 58 -15.09 -14.42 12.78
CA LEU A 58 -15.73 -15.58 13.41
C LEU A 58 -16.37 -16.48 12.35
N GLY A 59 -17.18 -15.90 11.45
CA GLY A 59 -17.77 -16.61 10.33
C GLY A 59 -16.70 -17.25 9.43
N LEU A 60 -15.63 -16.53 9.12
CA LEU A 60 -14.49 -17.07 8.37
C LEU A 60 -13.86 -18.28 9.08
N TRP A 61 -13.60 -18.21 10.40
CA TRP A 61 -13.01 -19.33 11.13
C TRP A 61 -13.93 -20.55 11.19
N TYR A 62 -15.24 -20.36 11.31
CA TYR A 62 -16.21 -21.47 11.16
C TYR A 62 -16.16 -22.09 9.77
N VAL A 63 -16.09 -21.27 8.72
CA VAL A 63 -15.95 -21.75 7.34
C VAL A 63 -14.64 -22.51 7.18
N LEU A 64 -13.51 -21.96 7.62
CA LEU A 64 -12.19 -22.59 7.52
C LEU A 64 -12.12 -23.91 8.31
N LEU A 65 -12.72 -23.97 9.50
CA LEU A 65 -12.80 -25.21 10.28
C LEU A 65 -13.66 -26.26 9.56
N THR A 66 -14.80 -25.85 9.00
CA THR A 66 -15.66 -26.77 8.24
C THR A 66 -14.96 -27.29 6.99
N LEU A 67 -14.26 -26.42 6.29
CA LEU A 67 -13.42 -26.77 5.17
C LEU A 67 -12.30 -27.74 5.60
N TYR A 68 -11.65 -27.52 6.75
CA TYR A 68 -10.65 -28.45 7.27
C TYR A 68 -11.23 -29.85 7.54
N VAL A 69 -12.38 -29.95 8.21
CA VAL A 69 -13.03 -31.23 8.53
C VAL A 69 -13.49 -31.96 7.27
N VAL A 70 -14.15 -31.25 6.36
CA VAL A 70 -14.69 -31.83 5.12
C VAL A 70 -13.59 -32.16 4.11
N GLY A 71 -12.47 -31.44 4.14
CA GLY A 71 -11.43 -31.55 3.13
C GLY A 71 -10.68 -32.87 3.11
N ALA A 72 -10.83 -33.77 4.09
CA ALA A 72 -10.28 -35.13 3.99
C ALA A 72 -10.80 -35.86 2.74
N SER A 73 -12.11 -35.78 2.48
CA SER A 73 -12.73 -36.06 1.18
C SER A 73 -14.16 -35.52 1.21
N PRO A 74 -14.46 -34.41 0.50
CA PRO A 74 -15.80 -33.85 0.45
C PRO A 74 -16.85 -34.84 -0.04
N THR A 75 -16.50 -35.68 -1.02
CA THR A 75 -17.40 -36.68 -1.59
C THR A 75 -17.70 -37.79 -0.58
N PHE A 76 -16.69 -38.28 0.14
CA PHE A 76 -16.89 -39.32 1.14
C PHE A 76 -17.78 -38.83 2.28
N TRP A 77 -17.58 -37.61 2.76
CA TRP A 77 -18.47 -36.98 3.75
C TRP A 77 -19.90 -36.86 3.25
N PHE A 78 -20.09 -36.45 1.98
CA PHE A 78 -21.41 -36.33 1.38
C PHE A 78 -22.15 -37.68 1.34
N PHE A 79 -21.51 -38.74 0.84
CA PHE A 79 -22.13 -40.07 0.82
C PHE A 79 -22.36 -40.65 2.21
N SER A 80 -21.45 -40.38 3.15
CA SER A 80 -21.60 -40.79 4.55
C SER A 80 -22.78 -40.10 5.23
N LEU A 81 -23.01 -38.81 4.94
CA LEU A 81 -24.16 -38.07 5.43
C LEU A 81 -25.48 -38.61 4.84
N LEU A 82 -25.50 -38.93 3.55
CA LEU A 82 -26.67 -39.54 2.91
C LEU A 82 -26.97 -40.93 3.51
N ALA A 83 -25.95 -41.76 3.73
CA ALA A 83 -26.10 -43.06 4.38
C ALA A 83 -26.57 -42.92 5.85
N ALA A 84 -26.13 -41.86 6.54
CA ALA A 84 -26.53 -41.57 7.91
C ALA A 84 -28.03 -41.24 8.07
N LEU A 85 -28.72 -40.83 7.00
CA LEU A 85 -30.18 -40.68 7.00
C LEU A 85 -30.90 -42.03 7.18
N GLY A 86 -30.26 -43.14 6.78
CA GLY A 86 -30.77 -44.50 6.98
C GLY A 86 -30.30 -45.11 8.31
N ASP A 87 -29.02 -44.95 8.65
CA ASP A 87 -28.45 -45.42 9.93
C ASP A 87 -27.34 -44.47 10.43
N GLY A 88 -27.55 -43.89 11.61
CA GLY A 88 -26.58 -42.99 12.27
C GLY A 88 -25.23 -43.65 12.63
N ALA A 89 -25.10 -44.97 12.54
CA ALA A 89 -23.81 -45.66 12.68
C ALA A 89 -22.82 -45.26 11.57
N TYR A 90 -23.29 -45.00 10.34
CA TYR A 90 -22.43 -44.61 9.21
C TYR A 90 -21.72 -43.27 9.45
N TRP A 91 -22.37 -42.33 10.13
CA TRP A 91 -21.76 -41.05 10.50
C TRP A 91 -20.60 -41.24 11.48
N ARG A 92 -20.80 -42.07 12.52
CA ARG A 92 -19.75 -42.38 13.52
C ARG A 92 -18.59 -43.15 12.89
N GLN A 93 -18.90 -44.07 11.97
CA GLN A 93 -17.88 -44.82 11.24
C GLN A 93 -17.04 -43.88 10.36
N ALA A 94 -17.67 -42.99 9.59
CA ALA A 94 -16.96 -42.01 8.76
C ALA A 94 -16.03 -41.10 9.58
N MET A 95 -16.49 -40.62 10.73
CA MET A 95 -15.66 -39.85 11.66
C MET A 95 -14.42 -40.63 12.11
N SER A 96 -14.61 -41.88 12.53
CA SER A 96 -13.50 -42.73 13.00
C SER A 96 -12.47 -43.04 11.90
N VAL A 97 -12.94 -43.29 10.67
CA VAL A 97 -12.08 -43.59 9.51
C VAL A 97 -11.22 -42.39 9.14
N LEU A 98 -11.76 -41.18 9.27
CA LEU A 98 -11.07 -39.93 8.96
C LEU A 98 -10.25 -39.37 10.14
N GLY A 99 -10.16 -40.12 11.25
CA GLY A 99 -9.36 -39.74 12.42
C GLY A 99 -10.01 -38.65 13.30
N PHE A 100 -11.31 -38.44 13.19
CA PHE A 100 -12.06 -37.47 14.02
C PHE A 100 -12.84 -38.17 15.14
N THR A 101 -12.96 -37.49 16.29
CA THR A 101 -13.82 -37.91 17.40
C THR A 101 -14.97 -36.92 17.59
N SER A 102 -16.13 -37.39 18.08
CA SER A 102 -17.30 -36.53 18.29
C SER A 102 -17.03 -35.42 19.30
N GLU A 103 -16.35 -35.75 20.39
CA GLU A 103 -15.94 -34.79 21.41
C GLU A 103 -14.90 -33.80 20.86
N GLY A 104 -13.94 -34.28 20.06
CA GLY A 104 -12.93 -33.43 19.42
C GLY A 104 -13.53 -32.43 18.44
N LEU A 105 -14.46 -32.86 17.59
CA LEU A 105 -15.18 -31.95 16.68
C LEU A 105 -16.06 -30.97 17.46
N TRP A 106 -16.81 -31.43 18.44
CA TRP A 106 -17.67 -30.56 19.24
C TRP A 106 -16.87 -29.46 19.94
N THR A 107 -15.78 -29.84 20.60
CA THR A 107 -14.87 -28.89 21.27
C THR A 107 -14.20 -27.95 20.27
N ALA A 108 -13.77 -28.45 19.11
CA ALA A 108 -13.20 -27.61 18.06
C ALA A 108 -14.19 -26.57 17.55
N TYR A 109 -15.43 -26.96 17.20
CA TYR A 109 -16.45 -26.03 16.71
C TYR A 109 -16.86 -25.00 17.75
N LEU A 110 -16.84 -25.36 19.03
CA LEU A 110 -17.23 -24.46 20.12
C LEU A 110 -16.10 -23.48 20.51
N LEU A 111 -14.85 -23.94 20.56
CA LEU A 111 -13.74 -23.16 21.10
C LEU A 111 -12.83 -22.56 20.02
N LEU A 112 -12.53 -23.28 18.94
CA LEU A 112 -11.50 -22.88 17.99
C LEU A 112 -11.87 -21.60 17.24
N PRO A 113 -13.09 -21.43 16.66
CA PRO A 113 -13.44 -20.18 15.99
C PRO A 113 -13.43 -18.99 16.94
N ALA A 114 -13.89 -19.16 18.18
CA ALA A 114 -13.88 -18.10 19.19
C ALA A 114 -12.44 -17.69 19.55
N ALA A 115 -11.58 -18.65 19.90
CA ALA A 115 -10.18 -18.40 20.26
C ALA A 115 -9.39 -17.81 19.09
N ALA A 116 -9.54 -18.35 17.88
CA ALA A 116 -8.86 -17.87 16.68
C ALA A 116 -9.33 -16.47 16.28
N THR A 117 -10.60 -16.14 16.49
CA THR A 117 -11.11 -14.78 16.29
C THR A 117 -10.45 -13.81 17.28
N VAL A 118 -10.38 -14.16 18.57
CA VAL A 118 -9.71 -13.32 19.57
C VAL A 118 -8.24 -13.09 19.20
N LEU A 119 -7.52 -14.14 18.79
CA LEU A 119 -6.13 -14.04 18.31
C LEU A 119 -6.01 -13.17 17.06
N SER A 120 -6.95 -13.28 16.11
CA SER A 120 -6.97 -12.43 14.91
C SER A 120 -7.19 -10.96 15.25
N LEU A 121 -8.04 -10.68 16.25
CA LEU A 121 -8.32 -9.32 16.72
C LEU A 121 -7.11 -8.69 17.43
N LEU A 122 -6.14 -9.46 17.95
CA LEU A 122 -4.88 -8.91 18.45
C LEU A 122 -4.10 -8.15 17.36
N GLY A 123 -4.32 -8.49 16.08
CA GLY A 123 -3.80 -7.74 14.94
C GLY A 123 -4.23 -6.26 14.93
N ALA A 124 -5.34 -5.91 15.59
CA ALA A 124 -5.77 -4.52 15.77
C ALA A 124 -4.73 -3.66 16.49
N LEU A 125 -3.88 -4.25 17.33
CA LEU A 125 -2.79 -3.54 18.03
C LEU A 125 -1.70 -3.05 17.07
N LEU A 126 -1.56 -3.66 15.89
CA LEU A 126 -0.60 -3.26 14.87
C LEU A 126 -1.13 -2.10 14.00
N VAL A 127 -2.45 -1.96 13.89
CA VAL A 127 -3.10 -0.97 13.01
C VAL A 127 -2.60 0.46 13.26
N PRO A 128 -2.51 0.98 14.49
CA PRO A 128 -2.00 2.33 14.73
C PRO A 128 -0.57 2.54 14.25
N ARG A 129 0.30 1.52 14.35
CA ARG A 129 1.69 1.60 13.86
C ARG A 129 1.75 1.62 12.33
N LEU A 130 0.85 0.90 11.68
CA LEU A 130 0.75 0.86 10.22
C LEU A 130 0.12 2.13 9.63
N LEU A 131 -0.79 2.78 10.36
CA LEU A 131 -1.51 3.98 9.90
C LEU A 131 -0.81 5.29 10.24
N ALA A 132 -0.14 5.40 11.40
CA ALA A 132 0.50 6.64 11.82
C ALA A 132 1.47 7.27 10.80
N PRO A 133 2.38 6.51 10.14
CA PRO A 133 3.35 7.11 9.22
C PRO A 133 2.74 7.52 7.87
N LEU A 134 1.43 7.35 7.68
CA LEU A 134 0.77 7.77 6.45
C LEU A 134 0.75 9.28 6.30
N GLN A 135 1.13 9.74 5.12
CA GLN A 135 1.16 11.15 4.75
C GLN A 135 0.06 11.43 3.72
N PRO A 136 -1.10 12.01 4.11
CA PRO A 136 -2.22 12.23 3.21
C PRO A 136 -1.86 13.08 1.99
N ARG A 137 -0.98 14.09 2.16
CA ARG A 137 -0.47 14.97 1.07
C ARG A 137 0.27 14.22 -0.04
N ARG A 138 0.91 13.09 0.26
CA ARG A 138 1.67 12.31 -0.74
C ARG A 138 0.79 11.44 -1.66
N PHE A 139 -0.51 11.30 -1.37
CA PHE A 139 -1.44 10.59 -2.24
C PHE A 139 -2.08 11.55 -3.23
N LEU A 140 -2.12 11.19 -4.53
CA LEU A 140 -2.72 12.04 -5.57
C LEU A 140 -4.21 12.32 -5.39
N GLY A 141 -4.94 11.52 -4.61
CA GLY A 141 -6.38 11.72 -4.41
C GLY A 141 -6.91 11.03 -3.16
N GLU A 142 -8.03 11.56 -2.65
CA GLU A 142 -8.67 11.10 -1.41
C GLU A 142 -9.07 9.62 -1.46
N GLY A 143 -9.60 9.15 -2.59
CA GLY A 143 -9.95 7.75 -2.75
C GLY A 143 -8.75 6.78 -2.63
N ARG A 144 -7.54 7.20 -3.03
CA ARG A 144 -6.32 6.37 -2.89
C ARG A 144 -5.81 6.35 -1.44
N PHE A 145 -5.87 7.49 -0.76
CA PHE A 145 -5.52 7.59 0.65
C PHE A 145 -6.46 6.73 1.52
N GLN A 146 -7.78 6.88 1.37
CA GLN A 146 -8.76 6.12 2.14
C GLN A 146 -8.64 4.61 1.91
N ARG A 147 -8.46 4.18 0.64
CA ARG A 147 -8.18 2.77 0.32
C ARG A 147 -6.90 2.25 0.96
N ALA A 148 -5.84 3.05 1.03
CA ALA A 148 -4.58 2.65 1.66
C ALA A 148 -4.69 2.52 3.19
N VAL A 149 -5.60 3.25 3.83
CA VAL A 149 -5.94 3.08 5.24
C VAL A 149 -6.72 1.78 5.43
N GLU A 150 -7.77 1.58 4.65
CA GLU A 150 -8.65 0.41 4.69
C GLU A 150 -7.88 -0.89 4.43
N ASP A 151 -7.06 -0.96 3.38
CA ASP A 151 -6.26 -2.14 3.05
C ASP A 151 -5.27 -2.50 4.16
N ARG A 152 -4.63 -1.51 4.82
CA ARG A 152 -3.72 -1.78 5.95
C ARG A 152 -4.47 -2.30 7.18
N THR A 153 -5.68 -1.78 7.43
CA THR A 153 -6.50 -2.27 8.54
C THR A 153 -6.99 -3.70 8.29
N ALA A 154 -7.44 -4.01 7.07
CA ALA A 154 -7.86 -5.36 6.69
C ALA A 154 -6.67 -6.34 6.71
N ALA A 155 -5.51 -5.93 6.21
CA ALA A 155 -4.28 -6.73 6.25
C ALA A 155 -3.93 -7.18 7.65
N ALA A 156 -3.94 -6.27 8.63
CA ALA A 156 -3.60 -6.59 10.00
C ALA A 156 -4.59 -7.57 10.66
N LEU A 157 -5.89 -7.45 10.35
CA LEU A 157 -6.95 -8.28 10.94
C LEU A 157 -7.06 -9.67 10.30
N VAL A 158 -6.80 -9.77 8.99
CA VAL A 158 -6.91 -11.03 8.21
C VAL A 158 -5.57 -11.78 8.14
N ALA A 159 -4.48 -11.20 8.65
CA ALA A 159 -3.14 -11.78 8.64
C ALA A 159 -3.11 -13.21 9.21
N LEU A 160 -3.71 -13.45 10.38
CA LEU A 160 -3.69 -14.77 11.01
C LEU A 160 -4.41 -15.83 10.17
N PRO A 161 -5.68 -15.64 9.73
CA PRO A 161 -6.32 -16.56 8.79
C PRO A 161 -5.51 -16.81 7.52
N MET A 162 -4.93 -15.77 6.93
CA MET A 162 -4.07 -15.90 5.74
C MET A 162 -2.86 -16.78 6.01
N LEU A 163 -2.14 -16.55 7.12
CA LEU A 163 -0.99 -17.36 7.50
C LEU A 163 -1.38 -18.83 7.71
N VAL A 164 -2.52 -19.11 8.35
CA VAL A 164 -2.98 -20.49 8.56
C VAL A 164 -3.29 -21.20 7.24
N VAL A 165 -4.04 -20.58 6.34
CA VAL A 165 -4.39 -21.19 5.04
C VAL A 165 -3.16 -21.39 4.15
N LEU A 166 -2.20 -20.45 4.18
CA LEU A 166 -0.97 -20.55 3.40
C LEU A 166 0.03 -21.54 4.01
N ALA A 167 0.04 -21.71 5.33
CA ALA A 167 0.90 -22.68 6.01
C ALA A 167 0.39 -24.12 5.89
N LEU A 168 -0.92 -24.33 5.67
CA LEU A 168 -1.52 -25.66 5.63
C LEU A 168 -0.83 -26.63 4.65
N PRO A 169 -0.55 -26.27 3.37
CA PRO A 169 0.18 -27.16 2.46
C PRO A 169 1.62 -27.43 2.92
N LEU A 170 2.26 -26.45 3.56
CA LEU A 170 3.61 -26.60 4.10
C LEU A 170 3.63 -27.63 5.25
N THR A 171 2.59 -27.68 6.08
CA THR A 171 2.50 -28.69 7.16
C THR A 171 2.50 -30.12 6.62
N VAL A 172 1.82 -30.33 5.49
CA VAL A 172 1.79 -31.63 4.81
C VAL A 172 3.15 -31.94 4.16
N ALA A 173 3.76 -30.94 3.51
CA ALA A 173 5.10 -31.09 2.92
C ALA A 173 6.19 -31.42 3.97
N LEU A 174 6.04 -30.93 5.20
CA LEU A 174 6.93 -31.22 6.33
C LEU A 174 6.61 -32.54 7.05
N GLY A 175 5.61 -33.30 6.59
CA GLY A 175 5.24 -34.58 7.17
C GLY A 175 4.62 -34.48 8.57
N MET A 176 4.03 -33.33 8.92
CA MET A 176 3.34 -33.20 10.19
C MET A 176 2.09 -34.08 10.23
N PRO A 177 1.76 -34.70 11.39
CA PRO A 177 0.61 -35.56 11.51
C PRO A 177 -0.67 -34.75 11.25
N GLN A 178 -1.39 -35.15 10.21
CA GLN A 178 -2.66 -34.56 9.82
C GLN A 178 -3.70 -35.67 9.65
N PRO A 179 -5.00 -35.40 9.85
CA PRO A 179 -6.06 -36.40 9.64
C PRO A 179 -6.11 -36.88 8.18
N TRP A 180 -5.66 -36.05 7.23
CA TRP A 180 -5.39 -36.45 5.86
C TRP A 180 -3.93 -36.95 5.71
N SER A 181 -3.75 -38.11 5.10
CA SER A 181 -2.43 -38.72 4.86
C SER A 181 -1.62 -38.05 3.74
N GLY A 182 -2.16 -37.03 3.06
CA GLY A 182 -1.46 -36.27 2.01
C GLY A 182 -2.31 -35.17 1.35
N LEU A 183 -1.74 -34.47 0.37
CA LEU A 183 -2.43 -33.48 -0.48
C LEU A 183 -3.21 -34.18 -1.61
N GLY A 184 -4.22 -34.97 -1.23
CA GLY A 184 -5.17 -35.58 -2.17
C GLY A 184 -6.05 -34.57 -2.89
N ALA A 185 -6.90 -35.05 -3.79
CA ALA A 185 -7.86 -34.20 -4.51
C ALA A 185 -8.85 -33.50 -3.56
N GLY A 186 -9.38 -34.21 -2.57
CA GLY A 186 -10.25 -33.62 -1.53
C GLY A 186 -9.59 -32.42 -0.81
N PRO A 187 -8.41 -32.59 -0.17
CA PRO A 187 -7.75 -31.50 0.55
C PRO A 187 -7.42 -30.29 -0.33
N LEU A 188 -6.99 -30.53 -1.58
CA LEU A 188 -6.68 -29.46 -2.54
C LEU A 188 -7.94 -28.71 -2.99
N SER A 189 -9.05 -29.40 -3.22
CA SER A 189 -10.32 -28.76 -3.59
C SER A 189 -10.77 -27.79 -2.51
N VAL A 190 -10.65 -28.19 -1.25
CA VAL A 190 -11.07 -27.40 -0.11
C VAL A 190 -10.07 -26.29 0.21
N TRP A 191 -8.77 -26.51 -0.03
CA TRP A 191 -7.78 -25.44 0.01
C TRP A 191 -8.10 -24.33 -1.01
N CYS A 192 -8.50 -24.69 -2.23
CA CYS A 192 -8.98 -23.70 -3.21
C CYS A 192 -10.24 -22.94 -2.71
N ALA A 193 -11.21 -23.63 -2.10
CA ALA A 193 -12.37 -22.98 -1.49
C ALA A 193 -11.98 -22.04 -0.33
N ALA A 194 -10.97 -22.40 0.46
CA ALA A 194 -10.46 -21.56 1.55
C ALA A 194 -9.82 -20.28 1.04
N LEU A 195 -9.10 -20.32 -0.09
CA LEU A 195 -8.55 -19.12 -0.74
C LEU A 195 -9.66 -18.15 -1.18
N LEU A 196 -10.76 -18.66 -1.74
CA LEU A 196 -11.94 -17.85 -2.09
C LEU A 196 -12.61 -17.24 -0.85
N ALA A 197 -12.75 -18.04 0.23
CA ALA A 197 -13.30 -17.55 1.49
C ALA A 197 -12.45 -16.43 2.10
N LEU A 198 -11.11 -16.50 1.98
CA LEU A 198 -10.19 -15.44 2.38
C LEU A 198 -10.38 -14.15 1.57
N GLU A 199 -10.55 -14.22 0.25
CA GLU A 199 -10.81 -13.03 -0.56
C GLU A 199 -12.14 -12.36 -0.18
N LEU A 200 -13.19 -13.16 0.04
CA LEU A 200 -14.47 -12.65 0.49
C LEU A 200 -14.35 -11.98 1.86
N ALA A 201 -13.68 -12.63 2.82
CA ALA A 201 -13.46 -12.08 4.15
C ALA A 201 -12.62 -10.79 4.10
N TRP A 202 -11.60 -10.72 3.25
CA TRP A 202 -10.83 -9.49 3.03
C TRP A 202 -11.73 -8.32 2.63
N VAL A 203 -12.61 -8.53 1.64
CA VAL A 203 -13.54 -7.50 1.16
C VAL A 203 -14.53 -7.09 2.25
N LEU A 204 -15.08 -8.06 3.00
CA LEU A 204 -16.03 -7.81 4.08
C LEU A 204 -15.40 -7.07 5.26
N VAL A 205 -14.22 -7.51 5.73
CA VAL A 205 -13.46 -6.83 6.78
C VAL A 205 -13.12 -5.41 6.36
N ARG A 206 -12.64 -5.22 5.12
CA ARG A 206 -12.33 -3.89 4.61
C ARG A 206 -13.53 -2.95 4.61
N ARG A 207 -14.72 -3.46 4.24
CA ARG A 207 -15.98 -2.68 4.26
C ARG A 207 -16.49 -2.39 5.67
N SER A 208 -16.17 -3.23 6.65
CA SER A 208 -16.64 -3.08 8.03
C SER A 208 -16.02 -1.89 8.78
N VAL A 209 -14.80 -1.48 8.41
CA VAL A 209 -14.08 -0.36 9.04
C VAL A 209 -13.65 0.66 7.97
N PRO A 210 -14.58 1.49 7.46
CA PRO A 210 -14.24 2.48 6.43
C PRO A 210 -13.33 3.58 7.00
N ALA A 211 -12.38 4.05 6.18
CA ALA A 211 -11.40 5.06 6.61
C ALA A 211 -12.06 6.36 7.06
N ALA A 212 -13.12 6.78 6.36
CA ALA A 212 -13.93 7.96 6.67
C ALA A 212 -14.38 7.97 8.13
N ARG A 213 -14.96 6.87 8.58
CA ARG A 213 -15.45 6.75 9.96
C ARG A 213 -14.29 6.63 10.94
N LEU A 214 -13.22 5.90 10.60
CA LEU A 214 -12.08 5.65 11.50
C LEU A 214 -11.30 6.94 11.80
N LEU A 215 -11.02 7.73 10.77
CA LEU A 215 -10.28 8.98 10.86
C LEU A 215 -11.17 10.21 11.11
N ARG A 216 -12.50 10.06 11.03
CA ARG A 216 -13.51 11.15 11.12
C ARG A 216 -13.31 12.20 10.02
N ILE A 217 -13.17 11.72 8.79
CA ILE A 217 -13.07 12.53 7.58
C ILE A 217 -14.27 12.25 6.66
N PRO A 218 -14.65 13.17 5.76
CA PRO A 218 -15.68 12.90 4.77
C PRO A 218 -15.28 11.71 3.88
N SER A 219 -16.26 10.91 3.47
CA SER A 219 -16.00 9.82 2.54
C SER A 219 -15.56 10.36 1.19
N HIS A 220 -14.74 9.58 0.47
CA HIS A 220 -14.28 9.98 -0.86
C HIS A 220 -15.44 10.26 -1.84
N GLU A 221 -16.59 9.59 -1.68
CA GLU A 221 -17.80 9.80 -2.48
C GLU A 221 -18.42 11.18 -2.23
N VAL A 222 -18.44 11.62 -0.96
CA VAL A 222 -18.91 12.97 -0.60
C VAL A 222 -17.98 14.03 -1.18
N VAL A 223 -16.66 13.87 -1.02
CA VAL A 223 -15.67 14.80 -1.60
C VAL A 223 -15.77 14.85 -3.12
N HIS A 224 -16.01 13.71 -3.78
CA HIS A 224 -16.20 13.66 -5.24
C HIS A 224 -17.49 14.34 -5.69
N THR A 225 -18.60 14.11 -4.98
CA THR A 225 -19.88 14.76 -5.28
C THR A 225 -19.78 16.26 -5.09
N GLU A 226 -19.20 16.71 -3.97
CA GLU A 226 -18.99 18.13 -3.68
C GLU A 226 -18.12 18.80 -4.74
N ALA A 227 -17.02 18.15 -5.15
CA ALA A 227 -16.15 18.63 -6.22
C ALA A 227 -16.86 18.84 -7.56
N ARG A 228 -17.94 18.07 -7.85
CA ARG A 228 -18.66 18.13 -9.13
C ARG A 228 -19.88 19.04 -9.10
N ILE A 229 -20.70 18.93 -8.07
CA ILE A 229 -22.04 19.55 -8.01
C ILE A 229 -22.29 20.34 -6.73
N GLY A 230 -21.23 20.64 -5.95
CA GLY A 230 -21.32 21.48 -4.75
C GLY A 230 -21.99 22.83 -5.02
N ALA A 231 -22.85 23.24 -4.08
CA ALA A 231 -23.62 24.48 -4.19
C ALA A 231 -22.75 25.71 -3.91
N ASP A 232 -21.86 25.62 -2.92
CA ASP A 232 -20.91 26.67 -2.59
C ASP A 232 -19.70 26.61 -3.55
N PRO A 233 -19.39 27.70 -4.29
CA PRO A 233 -18.26 27.72 -5.20
C PRO A 233 -16.90 27.49 -4.52
N ASP A 234 -16.73 27.92 -3.27
CA ASP A 234 -15.44 27.83 -2.57
C ASP A 234 -15.23 26.44 -1.96
N GLU A 235 -16.26 25.85 -1.36
CA GLU A 235 -16.22 24.45 -0.91
C GLU A 235 -16.03 23.50 -2.10
N ARG A 236 -16.72 23.74 -3.23
CA ARG A 236 -16.54 22.96 -4.46
C ARG A 236 -15.11 23.05 -4.99
N ARG A 237 -14.50 24.25 -5.00
CA ARG A 237 -13.10 24.42 -5.43
C ARG A 237 -12.15 23.68 -4.49
N ALA A 238 -12.33 23.80 -3.17
CA ALA A 238 -11.52 23.09 -2.19
C ALA A 238 -11.64 21.57 -2.34
N ALA A 239 -12.87 21.06 -2.46
CA ALA A 239 -13.16 19.65 -2.69
C ALA A 239 -12.55 19.16 -4.02
N ALA A 240 -12.60 19.95 -5.09
CA ALA A 240 -11.98 19.59 -6.38
C ALA A 240 -10.46 19.44 -6.27
N ARG A 241 -9.79 20.34 -5.54
CA ARG A 241 -8.34 20.27 -5.30
C ARG A 241 -7.96 19.11 -4.37
N GLN A 242 -8.81 18.78 -3.41
CA GLN A 242 -8.63 17.62 -2.54
C GLN A 242 -8.93 16.29 -3.25
N HIS A 243 -9.86 16.28 -4.21
CA HIS A 243 -10.28 15.07 -4.90
C HIS A 243 -9.15 14.47 -5.73
N LEU A 244 -8.47 15.29 -6.55
CA LEU A 244 -7.35 14.84 -7.37
C LEU A 244 -6.36 15.98 -7.67
N ALA A 245 -5.11 15.79 -7.26
CA ALA A 245 -4.01 16.65 -7.68
C ALA A 245 -3.59 16.34 -9.12
N GLN A 246 -3.13 17.35 -9.86
CA GLN A 246 -2.58 17.16 -11.20
C GLN A 246 -1.31 16.30 -11.15
N ASP A 247 -1.28 15.21 -11.90
CA ASP A 247 -0.12 14.32 -12.00
C ASP A 247 0.84 14.78 -13.11
N ARG A 248 1.96 15.41 -12.69
CA ARG A 248 2.97 15.96 -13.61
C ARG A 248 3.80 14.90 -14.34
N ARG A 249 3.65 13.61 -14.00
CA ARG A 249 4.42 12.48 -14.57
C ARG A 249 3.71 11.79 -15.74
N HIS A 250 2.79 12.50 -16.42
CA HIS A 250 1.94 11.91 -17.45
C HIS A 250 2.60 11.84 -18.83
N LEU A 251 3.75 12.50 -19.03
CA LEU A 251 4.51 12.49 -20.27
C LEU A 251 5.48 11.30 -20.32
N PRO A 252 5.90 10.84 -21.52
CA PRO A 252 6.91 9.81 -21.64
C PRO A 252 8.30 10.31 -21.15
N PRO A 253 9.11 9.46 -20.47
CA PRO A 253 10.43 9.85 -20.00
C PRO A 253 11.39 10.06 -21.18
N ASN A 254 12.31 11.01 -21.05
CA ASN A 254 13.31 11.30 -22.10
C ASN A 254 14.39 10.22 -22.18
N PRO A 255 14.86 9.86 -23.39
CA PRO A 255 15.92 8.85 -23.49
C PRO A 255 17.19 9.36 -22.81
N GLY A 256 17.92 8.47 -22.12
CA GLY A 256 19.13 8.83 -21.37
C GLY A 256 18.88 9.50 -20.01
N THR A 257 17.62 9.64 -19.57
CA THR A 257 17.29 10.06 -18.20
C THR A 257 17.12 8.85 -17.28
N PRO A 258 17.39 8.96 -15.97
CA PRO A 258 17.19 7.84 -15.04
C PRO A 258 15.74 7.36 -14.99
N GLU A 259 14.76 8.21 -15.31
CA GLU A 259 13.35 7.85 -15.41
C GLU A 259 13.05 6.91 -16.59
N ALA A 260 13.83 6.95 -17.67
CA ALA A 260 13.64 6.04 -18.81
C ALA A 260 13.97 4.60 -18.46
N ASP A 261 14.99 4.41 -17.63
CA ASP A 261 15.41 3.11 -17.09
C ASP A 261 14.75 2.80 -15.73
N GLY A 262 13.80 3.64 -15.29
CA GLY A 262 13.13 3.51 -14.00
C GLY A 262 12.46 2.14 -13.81
N ALA A 263 11.84 1.60 -14.86
CA ALA A 263 11.25 0.26 -14.85
C ALA A 263 12.28 -0.88 -14.80
N LEU A 264 13.50 -0.66 -15.29
CA LEU A 264 14.61 -1.63 -15.20
C LEU A 264 15.28 -1.59 -13.82
N SER A 265 15.16 -0.48 -13.09
CA SER A 265 15.69 -0.38 -11.75
C SER A 265 15.10 -1.46 -10.83
N PRO A 266 15.84 -1.98 -9.85
CA PRO A 266 15.34 -3.02 -8.95
C PRO A 266 14.09 -2.57 -8.19
N ARG A 267 14.04 -1.28 -7.82
CA ARG A 267 12.86 -0.68 -7.19
C ARG A 267 11.66 -0.67 -8.13
N GLY A 268 11.85 -0.27 -9.39
CA GLY A 268 10.80 -0.25 -10.41
C GLY A 268 10.27 -1.64 -10.71
N ALA A 269 11.15 -2.62 -10.91
CA ALA A 269 10.78 -4.02 -11.15
C ALA A 269 10.02 -4.63 -9.98
N LEU A 270 10.46 -4.40 -8.73
CA LEU A 270 9.75 -4.87 -7.53
C LEU A 270 8.38 -4.20 -7.38
N LEU A 271 8.28 -2.90 -7.65
CA LEU A 271 7.00 -2.18 -7.59
C LEU A 271 6.05 -2.66 -8.69
N ALA A 272 6.54 -2.89 -9.90
CA ALA A 272 5.78 -3.48 -10.99
C ALA A 272 5.25 -4.86 -10.61
N LEU A 273 6.12 -5.73 -10.07
CA LEU A 273 5.74 -7.06 -9.61
C LEU A 273 4.67 -6.98 -8.51
N ALA A 274 4.82 -6.09 -7.53
CA ALA A 274 3.84 -5.90 -6.47
C ALA A 274 2.48 -5.43 -7.00
N LEU A 275 2.46 -4.50 -7.97
CA LEU A 275 1.23 -4.04 -8.61
C LEU A 275 0.56 -5.15 -9.44
N ILE A 276 1.35 -5.92 -10.20
CA ILE A 276 0.85 -7.04 -11.01
C ILE A 276 0.33 -8.15 -10.10
N ALA A 277 1.05 -8.50 -9.03
CA ALA A 277 0.63 -9.48 -8.04
C ALA A 277 -0.68 -9.07 -7.36
N ARG A 278 -0.82 -7.80 -6.98
CA ARG A 278 -2.06 -7.26 -6.42
C ARG A 278 -3.23 -7.33 -7.41
N ALA A 279 -2.98 -7.11 -8.71
CA ALA A 279 -3.99 -7.33 -9.73
C ALA A 279 -4.30 -8.82 -9.92
N ALA A 280 -3.30 -9.71 -9.84
CA ALA A 280 -3.49 -11.15 -9.91
C ALA A 280 -4.39 -11.67 -8.78
N LEU A 281 -4.28 -11.10 -7.56
CA LEU A 281 -5.20 -11.37 -6.44
C LEU A 281 -6.66 -10.94 -6.69
N THR A 282 -6.94 -10.21 -7.77
CA THR A 282 -8.32 -9.79 -8.10
C THR A 282 -8.88 -10.47 -9.35
N TRP A 283 -8.01 -10.90 -10.27
CA TRP A 283 -8.40 -11.47 -11.56
C TRP A 283 -8.03 -12.94 -11.71
N VAL A 284 -6.83 -13.32 -11.28
CA VAL A 284 -6.26 -14.65 -11.52
C VAL A 284 -6.59 -15.60 -10.38
N LEU A 285 -6.36 -15.19 -9.13
CA LEU A 285 -6.58 -16.02 -7.95
C LEU A 285 -8.03 -16.53 -7.85
N PRO A 286 -9.09 -15.71 -7.96
CA PRO A 286 -10.45 -16.23 -7.84
C PRO A 286 -10.83 -17.17 -8.99
N ALA A 287 -10.33 -16.93 -10.20
CA ALA A 287 -10.57 -17.83 -11.34
C ALA A 287 -9.86 -19.18 -11.14
N LEU A 288 -8.59 -19.18 -10.74
CA LEU A 288 -7.81 -20.39 -10.51
C LEU A 288 -8.29 -21.18 -9.30
N ALA A 289 -8.64 -20.50 -8.21
CA ALA A 289 -9.21 -21.14 -7.04
C ALA A 289 -10.59 -21.72 -7.34
N GLY A 290 -11.45 -21.01 -8.08
CA GLY A 290 -12.75 -21.52 -8.51
C GLY A 290 -12.64 -22.77 -9.41
N LEU A 291 -11.77 -22.72 -10.44
CA LEU A 291 -11.53 -23.86 -11.31
C LEU A 291 -10.83 -25.02 -10.59
N GLY A 292 -9.87 -24.71 -9.72
CA GLY A 292 -9.19 -25.70 -8.89
C GLY A 292 -10.15 -26.44 -7.97
N TRP A 293 -11.05 -25.72 -7.29
CA TRP A 293 -12.11 -26.32 -6.48
C TRP A 293 -12.98 -27.29 -7.28
N LEU A 294 -13.39 -26.91 -8.50
CA LEU A 294 -14.18 -27.78 -9.39
C LEU A 294 -13.40 -29.01 -9.86
N VAL A 295 -12.19 -28.82 -10.41
CA VAL A 295 -11.39 -29.91 -10.99
C VAL A 295 -10.98 -30.91 -9.92
N PHE A 296 -10.48 -30.43 -8.78
CA PHE A 296 -10.10 -31.31 -7.68
C PHE A 296 -11.33 -31.94 -7.01
N GLY A 297 -12.47 -31.24 -6.92
CA GLY A 297 -13.72 -31.82 -6.42
C GLY A 297 -14.26 -32.94 -7.32
N ILE A 298 -14.21 -32.77 -8.64
CA ILE A 298 -14.57 -33.83 -9.61
C ILE A 298 -13.58 -35.00 -9.50
N THR A 299 -12.29 -34.71 -9.34
CA THR A 299 -11.27 -35.75 -9.17
C THR A 299 -11.52 -36.55 -7.90
N ASP A 300 -11.83 -35.90 -6.78
CA ASP A 300 -12.23 -36.53 -5.51
C ASP A 300 -13.46 -37.43 -5.72
N LEU A 301 -14.50 -36.93 -6.39
CA LEU A 301 -15.71 -37.69 -6.70
C LEU A 301 -15.40 -38.96 -7.49
N VAL A 302 -14.63 -38.84 -8.57
CA VAL A 302 -14.24 -39.99 -9.40
C VAL A 302 -13.46 -41.00 -8.57
N THR A 303 -12.46 -40.54 -7.79
CA THR A 303 -11.63 -41.44 -6.98
C THR A 303 -12.44 -42.22 -5.94
N VAL A 304 -13.39 -41.56 -5.27
CA VAL A 304 -14.26 -42.20 -4.28
C VAL A 304 -15.19 -43.22 -4.95
N LEU A 305 -15.82 -42.87 -6.09
CA LEU A 305 -16.70 -43.80 -6.81
C LEU A 305 -15.94 -45.02 -7.35
N THR A 306 -14.74 -44.82 -7.90
CA THR A 306 -13.89 -45.93 -8.36
C THR A 306 -13.43 -46.81 -7.21
N GLY A 307 -13.09 -46.22 -6.05
CA GLY A 307 -12.69 -46.97 -4.85
C GLY A 307 -13.82 -47.81 -4.29
N ILE A 308 -15.05 -47.27 -4.25
CA ILE A 308 -16.26 -48.02 -3.89
C ILE A 308 -16.49 -49.19 -4.84
N ALA A 309 -16.36 -48.97 -6.16
CA ALA A 309 -16.54 -50.02 -7.16
C ALA A 309 -15.45 -51.11 -7.09
N ALA A 310 -14.22 -50.75 -6.70
CA ALA A 310 -13.08 -51.65 -6.58
C ALA A 310 -12.94 -52.33 -5.21
N MET A 311 -13.81 -52.01 -4.23
CA MET A 311 -13.66 -52.39 -2.81
C MET A 311 -12.32 -52.01 -2.18
N ASP A 312 -11.63 -51.01 -2.74
CA ASP A 312 -10.36 -50.49 -2.23
C ASP A 312 -10.46 -48.97 -2.08
N LEU A 313 -10.82 -48.53 -0.88
CA LEU A 313 -10.88 -47.12 -0.50
C LEU A 313 -9.51 -46.60 0.01
N ALA A 314 -8.48 -47.44 0.10
CA ALA A 314 -7.22 -47.10 0.76
C ALA A 314 -6.15 -46.55 -0.20
N GLN A 315 -6.23 -46.82 -1.51
CA GLN A 315 -5.31 -46.25 -2.50
C GLN A 315 -5.71 -44.83 -2.91
N LEU A 316 -5.41 -43.86 -2.05
CA LEU A 316 -5.46 -42.44 -2.41
C LEU A 316 -4.24 -42.08 -3.25
N SER A 317 -4.43 -41.97 -4.57
CA SER A 317 -3.40 -41.41 -5.46
C SER A 317 -3.23 -39.91 -5.17
N THR A 318 -2.00 -39.47 -4.92
CA THR A 318 -1.70 -38.05 -4.71
C THR A 318 -1.59 -37.34 -6.06
N PRO A 319 -2.49 -36.39 -6.39
CA PRO A 319 -2.44 -35.68 -7.67
C PRO A 319 -1.22 -34.75 -7.80
N LEU A 320 -0.62 -34.34 -6.67
CA LEU A 320 0.63 -33.59 -6.64
C LEU A 320 1.78 -34.48 -6.17
N SER A 321 2.86 -34.47 -6.94
CA SER A 321 4.11 -35.15 -6.63
C SER A 321 5.25 -34.14 -6.47
N TRP A 322 6.37 -34.54 -5.86
CA TRP A 322 7.52 -33.64 -5.65
C TRP A 322 8.07 -33.06 -6.97
N GLN A 323 7.94 -33.80 -8.09
CA GLN A 323 8.34 -33.33 -9.41
C GLN A 323 7.57 -32.06 -9.83
N HIS A 324 6.29 -31.94 -9.44
CA HIS A 324 5.49 -30.75 -9.71
C HIS A 324 6.03 -29.52 -8.99
N LEU A 325 6.57 -29.67 -7.77
CA LEU A 325 7.18 -28.57 -7.01
C LEU A 325 8.54 -28.18 -7.60
N VAL A 326 9.38 -29.17 -7.93
CA VAL A 326 10.72 -28.93 -8.49
C VAL A 326 10.67 -28.25 -9.86
N VAL A 327 9.65 -28.52 -10.67
CA VAL A 327 9.42 -27.81 -11.93
C VAL A 327 8.65 -26.51 -11.72
N GLY A 328 7.58 -26.55 -10.92
CA GLY A 328 6.65 -25.43 -10.75
C GLY A 328 7.27 -24.21 -10.07
N VAL A 329 8.03 -24.40 -8.98
CA VAL A 329 8.60 -23.27 -8.22
C VAL A 329 9.61 -22.46 -9.05
N PRO A 330 10.61 -23.06 -9.72
CA PRO A 330 11.52 -22.32 -10.58
C PRO A 330 10.81 -21.64 -11.75
N LEU A 331 9.83 -22.29 -12.38
CA LEU A 331 9.07 -21.69 -13.46
C LEU A 331 8.23 -20.50 -12.99
N LEU A 332 7.58 -20.59 -11.84
CA LEU A 332 6.87 -19.45 -11.24
C LEU A 332 7.82 -18.29 -10.95
N ALA A 333 9.03 -18.56 -10.46
CA ALA A 333 10.04 -17.52 -10.23
C ALA A 333 10.50 -16.86 -11.54
N LEU A 334 10.72 -17.64 -12.60
CA LEU A 334 11.06 -17.13 -13.93
C LEU A 334 9.93 -16.30 -14.54
N VAL A 335 8.68 -16.76 -14.43
CA VAL A 335 7.50 -16.01 -14.89
C VAL A 335 7.35 -14.71 -14.08
N ALA A 336 7.54 -14.74 -12.77
CA ALA A 336 7.49 -13.56 -11.91
C ALA A 336 8.59 -12.54 -12.30
N LEU A 337 9.82 -13.01 -12.55
CA LEU A 337 10.91 -12.17 -13.03
C LEU A 337 10.59 -11.55 -14.40
N GLY A 338 10.09 -12.37 -15.35
CA GLY A 338 9.65 -11.89 -16.66
C GLY A 338 8.53 -10.84 -16.56
N CYS A 339 7.57 -11.04 -15.66
CA CYS A 339 6.51 -10.07 -15.38
C CYS A 339 7.03 -8.78 -14.73
N ALA A 340 8.02 -8.87 -13.84
CA ALA A 340 8.65 -7.71 -13.20
C ALA A 340 9.36 -6.81 -14.24
N LEU A 341 9.97 -7.43 -15.26
CA LEU A 341 10.70 -6.74 -16.32
C LEU A 341 9.82 -6.38 -17.54
N ALA A 342 8.58 -6.89 -17.60
CA ALA A 342 7.66 -6.63 -18.71
C ALA A 342 7.37 -5.14 -18.97
N PRO A 343 7.22 -4.25 -17.96
CA PRO A 343 7.07 -2.83 -18.20
C PRO A 343 8.28 -2.19 -18.88
N ALA A 344 9.49 -2.62 -18.53
CA ALA A 344 10.71 -2.11 -19.16
C ALA A 344 10.85 -2.53 -20.62
N ALA A 345 10.56 -3.79 -20.93
CA ALA A 345 10.51 -4.25 -22.32
C ALA A 345 9.41 -3.51 -23.10
N ALA A 346 8.25 -3.26 -22.47
CA ALA A 346 7.15 -2.51 -23.08
C ALA A 346 7.51 -1.04 -23.37
N THR A 347 8.24 -0.35 -22.50
CA THR A 347 8.69 1.03 -22.76
C THR A 347 9.66 1.11 -23.92
N ALA A 348 10.59 0.15 -24.04
CA ALA A 348 11.52 0.06 -25.16
C ALA A 348 10.79 -0.20 -26.49
N LEU A 349 9.87 -1.17 -26.52
CA LEU A 349 9.08 -1.50 -27.71
C LEU A 349 8.11 -0.38 -28.12
N ALA A 350 7.66 0.46 -27.18
CA ALA A 350 6.78 1.59 -27.45
C ALA A 350 7.53 2.89 -27.82
N ALA A 351 8.87 2.89 -27.86
CA ALA A 351 9.67 4.11 -28.03
C ALA A 351 9.27 4.95 -29.26
N GLY A 352 8.89 4.30 -30.37
CA GLY A 352 8.45 4.98 -31.59
C GLY A 352 7.18 5.84 -31.43
N GLN A 353 6.29 5.50 -30.50
CA GLN A 353 5.02 6.23 -30.28
C GLN A 353 5.17 7.49 -29.42
N ARG A 354 6.38 7.76 -28.92
CA ARG A 354 6.65 8.98 -28.14
C ARG A 354 6.44 10.25 -28.97
N ALA A 355 6.75 10.17 -30.27
CA ALA A 355 6.55 11.26 -31.23
C ALA A 355 5.07 11.54 -31.56
N GLU A 356 4.13 10.77 -31.00
CA GLU A 356 2.70 10.99 -31.21
C GLU A 356 2.04 11.73 -30.03
N VAL A 357 2.76 11.92 -28.91
CA VAL A 357 2.25 12.61 -27.73
C VAL A 357 2.31 14.12 -27.93
N ARG A 358 1.14 14.77 -27.94
CA ARG A 358 0.99 16.20 -28.27
C ARG A 358 0.30 17.05 -27.20
N ASP A 359 -0.29 16.44 -26.18
CA ASP A 359 -0.99 17.15 -25.11
C ASP A 359 -0.19 17.13 -23.81
N GLN A 360 -0.05 18.30 -23.19
CA GLN A 360 0.62 18.49 -21.90
C GLN A 360 -0.35 18.44 -20.71
N ARG A 361 -1.65 18.24 -20.97
CA ARG A 361 -2.67 18.21 -19.92
C ARG A 361 -2.76 16.82 -19.30
N THR A 362 -3.00 16.81 -18.00
CA THR A 362 -3.25 15.58 -17.24
C THR A 362 -4.74 15.29 -17.16
N TYR A 363 -5.12 14.04 -17.38
CA TYR A 363 -6.50 13.59 -17.26
C TYR A 363 -6.62 12.43 -16.26
N PRO A 364 -7.68 12.40 -15.43
CA PRO A 364 -7.87 11.34 -14.46
C PRO A 364 -8.36 10.03 -15.11
N GLU A 365 -9.25 10.12 -16.10
CA GLU A 365 -9.89 8.97 -16.71
C GLU A 365 -8.97 8.26 -17.72
N TRP A 366 -8.86 6.94 -17.60
CA TRP A 366 -8.03 6.12 -18.50
C TRP A 366 -8.44 6.27 -19.97
N ALA A 367 -9.74 6.27 -20.27
CA ALA A 367 -10.24 6.36 -21.64
C ALA A 367 -9.74 7.65 -22.34
N HIS A 368 -9.66 8.75 -21.59
CA HIS A 368 -9.14 10.00 -22.13
C HIS A 368 -7.60 10.01 -22.19
N ARG A 369 -6.93 9.53 -21.13
CA ARG A 369 -5.46 9.38 -21.13
C ARG A 369 -4.96 8.54 -22.30
N ALA A 370 -5.59 7.41 -22.57
CA ALA A 370 -5.18 6.49 -23.63
C ALA A 370 -5.36 7.08 -25.03
N ARG A 371 -6.35 7.96 -25.24
CA ARG A 371 -6.56 8.66 -26.51
C ARG A 371 -5.51 9.75 -26.76
N VAL A 372 -5.09 10.41 -25.70
CA VAL A 372 -4.22 11.59 -25.76
C VAL A 372 -2.73 11.23 -25.65
N ASN A 373 -2.43 10.13 -24.95
CA ASN A 373 -1.09 9.58 -24.80
C ASN A 373 -1.04 8.15 -25.37
N PRO A 374 -0.84 8.00 -26.69
CA PRO A 374 -0.77 6.70 -27.35
C PRO A 374 0.40 5.85 -26.82
N TRP A 375 1.51 6.48 -26.44
CA TRP A 375 2.63 5.80 -25.79
C TRP A 375 2.23 5.12 -24.48
N GLU A 376 1.56 5.83 -23.56
CA GLU A 376 1.10 5.26 -22.28
C GLU A 376 0.11 4.10 -22.53
N ALA A 377 -0.78 4.25 -23.50
CA ALA A 377 -1.72 3.20 -23.93
C ALA A 377 -0.99 1.95 -24.43
N ARG A 378 0.02 2.13 -25.29
CA ARG A 378 0.79 1.03 -25.87
C ARG A 378 1.66 0.33 -24.85
N VAL A 379 2.33 1.06 -23.96
CA VAL A 379 3.11 0.46 -22.87
C VAL A 379 2.21 -0.42 -22.00
N CYS A 380 1.07 0.11 -21.54
CA CYS A 380 0.13 -0.66 -20.71
C CYS A 380 -0.44 -1.88 -21.44
N ALA A 381 -0.66 -1.81 -22.76
CA ALA A 381 -1.11 -2.95 -23.55
C ALA A 381 -0.01 -4.00 -23.71
N LEU A 382 1.20 -3.57 -24.09
CA LEU A 382 2.35 -4.44 -24.28
C LEU A 382 2.77 -5.14 -23.00
N THR A 383 2.74 -4.48 -21.84
CA THR A 383 3.01 -5.15 -20.56
C THR A 383 2.03 -6.31 -20.34
N GLY A 384 0.75 -6.14 -20.66
CA GLY A 384 -0.23 -7.22 -20.57
C GLY A 384 0.11 -8.39 -21.50
N TRP A 385 0.42 -8.10 -22.77
CA TRP A 385 0.83 -9.13 -23.73
C TRP A 385 2.10 -9.86 -23.31
N LEU A 386 3.11 -9.14 -22.82
CA LEU A 386 4.38 -9.72 -22.38
C LEU A 386 4.20 -10.59 -21.13
N CYS A 387 3.41 -10.17 -20.13
CA CYS A 387 3.09 -11.00 -18.98
C CYS A 387 2.35 -12.28 -19.37
N ALA A 388 1.37 -12.19 -20.27
CA ALA A 388 0.69 -13.36 -20.81
C ALA A 388 1.64 -14.29 -21.58
N ALA A 389 2.54 -13.73 -22.40
CA ALA A 389 3.54 -14.48 -23.14
C ALA A 389 4.53 -15.21 -22.21
N TRP A 390 4.97 -14.57 -21.13
CA TRP A 390 5.82 -15.21 -20.11
C TRP A 390 5.10 -16.37 -19.42
N ALA A 391 3.83 -16.19 -19.04
CA ALA A 391 3.03 -17.27 -18.46
C ALA A 391 2.83 -18.44 -19.44
N LEU A 392 2.57 -18.15 -20.72
CA LEU A 392 2.47 -19.17 -21.77
C LEU A 392 3.80 -19.90 -21.98
N ALA A 393 4.91 -19.18 -22.05
CA ALA A 393 6.24 -19.78 -22.17
C ALA A 393 6.54 -20.71 -20.98
N GLY A 394 6.25 -20.27 -19.75
CA GLY A 394 6.37 -21.11 -18.56
C GLY A 394 5.47 -22.36 -18.62
N THR A 395 4.25 -22.21 -19.14
CA THR A 395 3.30 -23.32 -19.33
C THR A 395 3.80 -24.32 -20.37
N VAL A 396 4.36 -23.86 -21.48
CA VAL A 396 4.96 -24.73 -22.52
C VAL A 396 6.16 -25.49 -21.96
N ILE A 397 7.03 -24.83 -21.20
CA ILE A 397 8.16 -25.49 -20.55
C ILE A 397 7.67 -26.54 -19.56
N ALA A 398 6.65 -26.22 -18.74
CA ALA A 398 6.04 -27.19 -17.82
C ALA A 398 5.41 -28.38 -18.57
N ALA A 399 4.76 -28.14 -19.71
CA ALA A 399 4.16 -29.18 -20.54
C ALA A 399 5.17 -30.15 -21.15
N VAL A 400 6.43 -29.73 -21.31
CA VAL A 400 7.53 -30.61 -21.75
C VAL A 400 8.22 -31.27 -20.55
N ALA A 401 8.52 -30.50 -19.50
CA ALA A 401 9.29 -30.97 -18.35
C ALA A 401 8.54 -31.99 -17.48
N LEU A 402 7.24 -31.80 -17.23
CA LEU A 402 6.47 -32.68 -16.35
C LEU A 402 6.32 -34.10 -16.93
N PRO A 403 6.00 -34.30 -18.23
CA PRO A 403 5.99 -35.63 -18.82
C PRO A 403 7.36 -36.32 -18.81
N LEU A 404 8.46 -35.58 -19.06
CA LEU A 404 9.83 -36.13 -19.01
C LEU A 404 10.20 -36.65 -17.61
N LEU A 405 9.61 -36.06 -16.56
CA LEU A 405 9.76 -36.50 -15.17
C LEU A 405 8.69 -37.51 -14.73
N SER A 406 7.95 -38.13 -15.67
CA SER A 406 6.85 -39.08 -15.42
C SER A 406 5.69 -38.51 -14.58
N ALA A 407 5.52 -37.18 -14.57
CA ALA A 407 4.48 -36.47 -13.82
C ALA A 407 3.34 -35.95 -14.72
N GLY A 408 3.24 -36.43 -15.97
CA GLY A 408 2.23 -36.00 -16.96
C GLY A 408 0.89 -36.72 -16.80
N THR A 409 0.12 -36.42 -15.76
CA THR A 409 -1.22 -37.00 -15.55
C THR A 409 -2.31 -36.26 -16.32
N ALA A 410 -3.51 -36.84 -16.44
CA ALA A 410 -4.67 -36.14 -17.01
C ALA A 410 -4.97 -34.83 -16.26
N VAL A 411 -4.89 -34.83 -14.93
CA VAL A 411 -5.08 -33.64 -14.08
C VAL A 411 -3.99 -32.59 -14.39
N THR A 412 -2.74 -33.01 -14.55
CA THR A 412 -1.62 -32.14 -14.92
C THR A 412 -1.91 -31.43 -16.26
N TRP A 413 -2.35 -32.18 -17.27
CA TRP A 413 -2.74 -31.61 -18.57
C TRP A 413 -3.92 -30.65 -18.47
N THR A 414 -4.94 -30.97 -17.67
CA THR A 414 -6.06 -30.06 -17.41
C THR A 414 -5.58 -28.71 -16.86
N PHE A 415 -4.68 -28.72 -15.87
CA PHE A 415 -4.14 -27.48 -15.30
C PHE A 415 -3.22 -26.73 -16.26
N LEU A 416 -2.45 -27.41 -17.11
CA LEU A 416 -1.66 -26.76 -18.16
C LEU A 416 -2.57 -26.05 -19.17
N VAL A 417 -3.66 -26.68 -19.59
CA VAL A 417 -4.65 -26.08 -20.49
C VAL A 417 -5.36 -24.90 -19.84
N ILE A 418 -5.79 -25.04 -18.57
CA ILE A 418 -6.38 -23.93 -17.80
C ILE A 418 -5.39 -22.77 -17.67
N THR A 419 -4.11 -23.06 -17.42
CA THR A 419 -3.09 -22.01 -17.30
C THR A 419 -2.92 -21.28 -18.62
N ALA A 420 -2.87 -22.00 -19.75
CA ALA A 420 -2.72 -21.41 -21.07
C ALA A 420 -3.96 -20.60 -21.51
N LEU A 421 -5.16 -21.13 -21.30
CA LEU A 421 -6.40 -20.55 -21.83
C LEU A 421 -7.07 -19.56 -20.88
N VAL A 422 -6.80 -19.63 -19.57
CA VAL A 422 -7.46 -18.81 -18.55
C VAL A 422 -6.45 -17.98 -17.76
N ALA A 423 -5.45 -18.61 -17.13
CA ALA A 423 -4.55 -17.89 -16.22
C ALA A 423 -3.67 -16.87 -16.96
N ALA A 424 -3.06 -17.26 -18.08
CA ALA A 424 -2.20 -16.39 -18.88
C ALA A 424 -2.94 -15.14 -19.43
N PRO A 425 -4.13 -15.25 -20.07
CA PRO A 425 -4.86 -14.06 -20.50
C PRO A 425 -5.35 -13.20 -19.34
N LEU A 426 -5.82 -13.79 -18.23
CA LEU A 426 -6.20 -13.03 -17.04
C LEU A 426 -5.01 -12.30 -16.40
N LEU A 427 -3.83 -12.92 -16.37
CA LEU A 427 -2.60 -12.27 -15.94
C LEU A 427 -2.26 -11.09 -16.84
N GLY A 428 -2.40 -11.24 -18.16
CA GLY A 428 -2.21 -10.13 -19.11
C GLY A 428 -3.19 -8.98 -18.91
N VAL A 429 -4.48 -9.28 -18.71
CA VAL A 429 -5.51 -8.27 -18.39
C VAL A 429 -5.19 -7.58 -17.06
N GLY A 430 -4.85 -8.35 -16.02
CA GLY A 430 -4.47 -7.85 -14.71
C GLY A 430 -3.22 -6.95 -14.77
N ALA A 431 -2.18 -7.37 -15.49
CA ALA A 431 -0.96 -6.60 -15.65
C ALA A 431 -1.21 -5.29 -16.42
N SER A 432 -2.00 -5.33 -17.51
CA SER A 432 -2.40 -4.11 -18.23
C SER A 432 -3.17 -3.18 -17.30
N ARG A 433 -4.15 -3.69 -16.55
CA ARG A 433 -4.93 -2.91 -15.60
C ARG A 433 -4.08 -2.30 -14.50
N ALA A 434 -3.09 -3.03 -13.99
CA ALA A 434 -2.14 -2.57 -12.97
C ALA A 434 -1.30 -1.40 -13.50
N MET A 435 -0.77 -1.51 -14.72
CA MET A 435 0.03 -0.44 -15.34
C MET A 435 -0.81 0.81 -15.63
N ARG A 436 -2.09 0.69 -15.99
CA ARG A 436 -2.98 1.86 -16.15
C ARG A 436 -3.05 2.73 -14.90
N ASP A 437 -2.96 2.11 -13.71
CA ASP A 437 -3.04 2.83 -12.44
C ASP A 437 -1.68 3.26 -11.89
N GLY A 438 -0.62 2.47 -12.14
CA GLY A 438 0.67 2.59 -11.45
C GLY A 438 1.92 2.63 -12.33
N LEU A 439 1.81 2.64 -13.67
CA LEU A 439 2.98 2.74 -14.57
C LEU A 439 3.87 3.95 -14.23
N ARG A 440 3.26 5.08 -13.87
CA ARG A 440 3.98 6.30 -13.49
C ARG A 440 4.76 6.13 -12.19
N ASP A 441 4.24 5.32 -11.26
CA ASP A 441 4.96 5.00 -10.01
C ASP A 441 6.13 4.03 -10.26
N VAL A 442 6.02 3.17 -11.28
CA VAL A 442 7.11 2.28 -11.72
C VAL A 442 8.25 3.06 -12.38
N LEU A 443 7.92 4.02 -13.23
CA LEU A 443 8.92 4.76 -14.02
C LEU A 443 9.56 5.91 -13.24
N TYR A 444 8.75 6.71 -12.55
CA TYR A 444 9.20 7.95 -11.92
C TYR A 444 9.40 7.81 -10.40
N GLY A 445 8.88 6.75 -9.78
CA GLY A 445 8.73 6.67 -8.32
C GLY A 445 7.42 7.28 -7.83
N PRO A 446 7.17 7.38 -6.51
CA PRO A 446 5.86 7.68 -5.95
C PRO A 446 5.40 9.13 -6.25
N ALA A 447 4.10 9.32 -6.41
CA ALA A 447 3.54 10.60 -6.82
C ALA A 447 3.84 11.77 -5.87
N GLY A 448 3.89 11.49 -4.57
CA GLY A 448 4.18 12.47 -3.53
C GLY A 448 5.53 13.16 -3.65
N ASP A 449 6.46 12.57 -4.42
CA ASP A 449 7.78 13.16 -4.68
C ASP A 449 7.71 14.27 -5.75
N PHE A 450 6.60 14.40 -6.48
CA PHE A 450 6.45 15.35 -7.59
C PHE A 450 5.26 16.31 -7.42
N MET A 451 4.23 15.88 -6.67
CA MET A 451 3.05 16.68 -6.40
C MET A 451 2.50 16.37 -5.02
N ARG A 452 2.14 17.41 -4.28
CA ARG A 452 1.40 17.29 -3.02
C ARG A 452 -0.05 17.65 -3.27
N ARG A 453 -0.95 16.83 -2.74
CA ARG A 453 -2.38 17.12 -2.74
C ARG A 453 -2.67 18.24 -1.74
N GLU A 454 -3.53 19.17 -2.14
CA GLU A 454 -4.03 20.21 -1.24
C GLU A 454 -4.95 19.56 -0.19
N THR A 455 -4.43 19.43 1.02
CA THR A 455 -5.15 18.92 2.18
C THR A 455 -4.53 19.53 3.43
N PRO A 456 -5.35 19.90 4.45
CA PRO A 456 -4.83 20.49 5.67
C PRO A 456 -3.87 19.54 6.42
N TYR A 457 -3.95 18.23 6.15
CA TYR A 457 -3.25 17.23 6.93
C TYR A 457 -1.99 16.67 6.25
N ALA A 458 -0.83 16.85 6.90
CA ALA A 458 0.44 16.27 6.47
C ALA A 458 0.67 14.85 7.02
N LEU A 459 0.10 14.53 8.20
CA LEU A 459 0.33 13.27 8.90
C LEU A 459 -0.94 12.74 9.56
N VAL A 460 -1.14 11.41 9.56
CA VAL A 460 -2.31 10.79 10.22
C VAL A 460 -2.22 10.86 11.75
N ALA A 461 -1.08 10.46 12.32
CA ALA A 461 -0.84 10.52 13.76
C ALA A 461 0.65 10.67 14.05
N PRO A 462 1.04 11.29 15.17
CA PRO A 462 2.45 11.44 15.51
C PRO A 462 3.08 10.07 15.78
N GLU A 463 4.37 9.95 15.47
CA GLU A 463 5.10 8.71 15.73
C GLU A 463 5.26 8.44 17.23
N PHE A 464 5.50 9.51 18.00
CA PHE A 464 5.68 9.48 19.44
C PHE A 464 4.81 10.54 20.10
N GLY A 465 4.34 10.25 21.32
CA GLY A 465 3.54 11.18 22.12
C GLY A 465 2.19 11.54 21.50
N THR A 466 1.71 12.73 21.87
CA THR A 466 0.48 13.33 21.36
C THR A 466 0.75 14.53 20.47
N ARG A 467 -0.27 14.98 19.74
CA ARG A 467 -0.26 16.21 18.96
C ARG A 467 0.09 17.45 19.81
N ALA A 468 -0.34 17.48 21.07
CA ALA A 468 0.01 18.56 22.00
C ALA A 468 1.48 18.51 22.38
N ASP A 469 2.03 17.32 22.65
CA ASP A 469 3.46 17.14 22.96
C ASP A 469 4.33 17.57 21.78
N ARG A 470 3.90 17.26 20.55
CA ARG A 470 4.54 17.78 19.32
C ARG A 470 4.55 19.30 19.23
N GLY A 471 3.53 19.97 19.74
CA GLY A 471 3.47 21.43 19.78
C GLY A 471 4.38 22.04 20.84
N ARG A 472 4.86 21.25 21.81
CA ARG A 472 5.85 21.66 22.82
C ARG A 472 7.28 21.38 22.38
N ASP A 473 7.47 20.55 21.36
CA ASP A 473 8.80 20.23 20.83
C ASP A 473 9.50 21.49 20.29
N PRO A 474 10.67 21.87 20.85
CA PRO A 474 11.39 23.07 20.46
C PRO A 474 11.81 23.06 18.99
N ALA A 475 12.09 21.88 18.41
CA ALA A 475 12.45 21.75 17.01
C ALA A 475 11.26 22.04 16.08
N VAL A 476 10.06 21.55 16.45
CA VAL A 476 8.81 21.82 15.71
C VAL A 476 8.46 23.30 15.80
N ARG A 477 8.60 23.92 16.98
CA ARG A 477 8.39 25.37 17.16
C ARG A 477 9.39 26.21 16.37
N ALA A 478 10.67 25.84 16.37
CA ALA A 478 11.69 26.51 15.55
C ALA A 478 11.38 26.40 14.05
N ALA A 479 10.96 25.22 13.58
CA ALA A 479 10.55 25.01 12.20
C ALA A 479 9.31 25.84 11.83
N LEU A 480 8.32 25.91 12.73
CA LEU A 480 7.14 26.73 12.55
C LEU A 480 7.50 28.22 12.45
N ARG A 481 8.37 28.72 13.34
CA ARG A 481 8.89 30.10 13.28
C ARG A 481 9.56 30.39 11.94
N LYS A 482 10.43 29.49 11.47
CA LYS A 482 11.10 29.63 10.17
C LYS A 482 10.10 29.64 9.00
N ARG A 483 9.04 28.83 9.06
CA ARG A 483 7.97 28.84 8.05
C ARG A 483 7.19 30.15 8.06
N LEU A 484 6.76 30.62 9.24
CA LEU A 484 6.03 31.88 9.39
C LEU A 484 6.86 33.09 8.95
N GLN A 485 8.17 33.10 9.25
CA GLN A 485 9.10 34.12 8.78
C GLN A 485 9.26 34.12 7.25
N ALA A 486 9.27 32.93 6.63
CA ALA A 486 9.35 32.80 5.17
C ALA A 486 8.04 33.16 4.44
N GLU A 487 6.89 33.00 5.09
CA GLU A 487 5.57 33.30 4.52
C GLU A 487 5.23 34.80 4.51
N GLY A 488 5.97 35.64 5.23
CA GLY A 488 5.97 37.11 5.09
C GLY A 488 4.57 37.75 5.16
N GLY A 489 4.03 37.95 6.36
CA GLY A 489 2.73 38.58 6.57
C GLY A 489 2.44 38.94 8.03
N ALA A 490 1.22 39.45 8.31
CA ALA A 490 0.72 39.98 9.59
C ALA A 490 0.70 39.00 10.79
N HIS A 491 1.47 37.91 10.73
CA HIS A 491 1.64 36.90 11.78
C HIS A 491 2.87 37.16 12.67
N ALA A 492 3.46 38.37 12.59
CA ALA A 492 4.54 38.79 13.49
C ALA A 492 4.12 38.68 14.97
N LEU A 493 2.84 38.89 15.29
CA LEU A 493 2.29 38.76 16.65
C LEU A 493 2.17 37.30 17.12
N GLU A 494 1.91 36.34 16.22
CA GLU A 494 1.87 34.91 16.57
C GLU A 494 3.27 34.35 16.90
N ILE A 495 4.31 34.94 16.30
CA ILE A 495 5.72 34.64 16.64
C ILE A 495 6.02 35.07 18.08
N PHE A 496 5.48 36.20 18.55
CA PHE A 496 5.63 36.68 19.93
C PHE A 496 4.83 35.84 20.95
N ASP A 497 3.64 35.35 20.61
CA ASP A 497 2.85 34.47 21.48
C ASP A 497 3.49 33.07 21.66
N LEU A 498 4.24 32.59 20.66
CA LEU A 498 5.06 31.37 20.78
C LEU A 498 6.20 31.56 21.81
N ASP A 499 6.80 32.74 21.86
CA ASP A 499 7.90 33.09 22.77
C ASP A 499 7.41 33.40 24.22
N ALA A 500 6.17 33.87 24.39
CA ALA A 500 5.58 34.13 25.72
C ALA A 500 5.30 32.85 26.54
N SER A 501 5.39 31.65 25.93
CA SER A 501 5.10 30.36 26.57
C SER A 501 6.22 29.78 27.45
N GLY A 502 7.27 30.55 27.75
CA GLY A 502 8.10 30.35 28.94
C GLY A 502 9.14 29.22 28.90
N GLU A 503 9.87 29.02 27.80
CA GLU A 503 11.02 28.11 27.80
C GLU A 503 12.28 28.75 27.20
N ARG A 504 13.33 28.76 28.02
CA ARG A 504 14.71 29.13 27.66
C ARG A 504 15.15 28.28 26.48
N LEU A 505 15.70 28.93 25.45
CA LEU A 505 16.52 28.27 24.44
C LEU A 505 17.53 27.37 25.17
N TRP A 506 17.45 26.06 24.91
CA TRP A 506 18.56 25.16 25.21
C TRP A 506 19.72 25.62 24.32
N VAL A 507 20.58 26.44 24.90
CA VAL A 507 21.92 26.67 24.39
C VAL A 507 22.66 25.36 24.65
N ASP A 508 23.22 24.76 23.59
CA ASP A 508 24.10 23.61 23.73
C ASP A 508 25.31 24.07 24.55
N GLU A 509 25.42 23.62 25.80
CA GLU A 509 26.50 23.97 26.73
C GLU A 509 27.89 23.57 26.19
N ASN A 510 27.94 22.77 25.11
CA ASN A 510 29.17 22.34 24.47
C ASN A 510 29.61 23.21 23.28
N ALA A 511 28.86 24.25 22.93
CA ALA A 511 29.27 25.20 21.91
C ALA A 511 30.30 26.20 22.48
N PRO A 512 31.50 26.34 21.88
CA PRO A 512 32.48 27.31 22.33
C PRO A 512 31.91 28.74 22.18
N GLY A 513 31.57 29.37 23.31
CA GLY A 513 30.97 30.72 23.37
C GLY A 513 29.68 30.82 24.18
N ALA A 514 29.07 29.70 24.61
CA ALA A 514 27.88 29.71 25.46
C ALA A 514 28.23 30.14 26.90
N SER A 515 27.90 31.37 27.30
CA SER A 515 27.99 31.83 28.69
C SER A 515 26.61 32.00 29.34
N ASP A 516 26.53 31.60 30.61
CA ASP A 516 25.36 31.59 31.48
C ASP A 516 24.62 32.95 31.44
N THR A 517 23.32 32.94 31.13
CA THR A 517 22.47 34.16 31.04
C THR A 517 22.00 34.67 32.41
N ALA A 518 22.45 34.04 33.50
CA ALA A 518 22.11 34.46 34.85
C ALA A 518 22.90 35.70 35.29
N VAL A 519 22.22 36.86 35.37
CA VAL A 519 22.81 38.11 35.90
C VAL A 519 23.07 37.97 37.40
N ARG A 520 24.34 37.85 37.79
CA ARG A 520 24.76 37.88 39.21
C ARG A 520 25.20 39.30 39.58
N ARG A 521 24.87 39.74 40.81
CA ARG A 521 25.24 41.07 41.33
C ARG A 521 26.73 41.37 41.24
N ALA A 522 27.58 40.34 41.33
CA ALA A 522 29.04 40.46 41.26
C ALA A 522 29.56 40.77 39.84
N ASP A 523 28.79 40.48 38.80
CA ASP A 523 29.18 40.69 37.40
C ASP A 523 28.74 42.09 36.91
N LEU A 524 27.58 42.55 37.40
CA LEU A 524 27.13 43.95 37.31
C LEU A 524 28.14 44.93 37.93
N ALA A 525 28.71 44.58 39.08
CA ALA A 525 29.73 45.40 39.75
C ALA A 525 31.05 45.48 38.96
N ARG A 526 31.29 44.52 38.04
CA ARG A 526 32.49 44.46 37.19
C ARG A 526 32.25 44.99 35.77
N GLY A 527 31.06 45.52 35.49
CA GLY A 527 30.70 46.08 34.18
C GLY A 527 30.54 45.04 33.06
N VAL A 528 30.46 43.75 33.41
CA VAL A 528 30.31 42.66 32.44
C VAL A 528 28.83 42.33 32.34
N LEU A 529 28.20 42.72 31.23
CA LEU A 529 26.82 42.34 30.91
C LEU A 529 26.81 40.98 30.19
N PRO A 530 25.78 40.14 30.40
CA PRO A 530 25.61 38.94 29.60
C PRO A 530 25.43 39.31 28.13
N ASP A 531 26.07 38.54 27.26
CA ASP A 531 25.85 38.65 25.82
C ASP A 531 24.44 38.15 25.49
N PHE A 532 23.58 39.06 25.05
CA PHE A 532 22.20 38.76 24.65
C PHE A 532 22.08 38.30 23.19
N GLY A 533 23.19 37.93 22.54
CA GLY A 533 23.17 37.25 21.25
C GLY A 533 22.71 38.15 20.11
N GLY A 534 23.20 39.38 20.06
CA GLY A 534 22.94 40.33 18.99
C GLY A 534 24.22 40.81 18.32
N GLU A 535 24.79 40.01 17.41
CA GLU A 535 25.81 40.54 16.50
C GLU A 535 25.13 41.47 15.48
N GLY A 536 25.46 42.77 15.52
CA GLY A 536 25.11 43.74 14.46
C GLY A 536 24.26 44.97 14.84
N SER A 537 24.00 45.25 16.12
CA SER A 537 23.26 46.46 16.53
C SER A 537 24.15 47.71 16.59
N ALA A 538 23.77 48.77 15.85
CA ALA A 538 24.47 50.05 15.78
C ALA A 538 24.34 50.95 17.04
N PHE A 539 23.82 50.43 18.16
CA PHE A 539 23.58 51.19 19.40
C PHE A 539 24.53 50.87 20.56
N THR A 540 25.58 50.08 20.34
CA THR A 540 26.61 49.83 21.36
C THR A 540 28.01 49.96 20.76
N GLY A 541 28.49 51.19 20.58
CA GLY A 541 29.92 51.50 20.50
C GLY A 541 30.31 52.27 21.76
N GLY A 542 31.40 51.98 22.48
CA GLY A 542 32.44 50.98 22.28
C GLY A 542 33.61 51.24 23.24
N GLY A 543 34.75 50.63 22.90
CA GLY A 543 36.10 50.97 23.36
C GLY A 543 36.78 49.88 24.19
N THR A 544 38.03 49.45 23.98
CA THR A 544 39.18 49.84 23.12
C THR A 544 40.18 48.65 23.18
N ASP A 545 40.99 48.29 22.18
CA ASP A 545 42.18 48.99 21.65
C ASP A 545 42.66 48.40 20.30
N GLY A 546 43.15 49.28 19.40
CA GLY A 546 44.23 48.95 18.45
C GLY A 546 44.05 49.29 16.96
N SER A 547 44.26 50.56 16.57
CA SER A 547 44.91 51.09 15.33
C SER A 547 44.43 50.61 13.93
N GLU A 548 44.31 51.39 12.85
CA GLU A 548 44.57 52.78 12.45
C GLU A 548 44.05 52.92 10.99
N GLN A 549 43.57 54.12 10.59
CA GLN A 549 43.43 54.63 9.19
C GLN A 549 42.34 54.01 8.27
N ALA A 550 41.53 54.72 7.46
CA ALA A 550 41.23 56.14 7.25
C ALA A 550 40.02 56.25 6.26
N ALA A 551 39.26 57.35 6.36
CA ALA A 551 38.38 57.98 5.34
C ALA A 551 37.09 57.24 4.90
N SER A 552 35.93 57.86 4.67
CA SER A 552 35.53 59.26 4.58
C SER A 552 33.99 59.42 4.63
N LEU A 553 33.56 60.44 5.38
CA LEU A 553 32.48 61.40 5.07
C LEU A 553 31.03 60.89 4.85
N HIS A 554 30.16 61.15 5.83
CA HIS A 554 29.02 62.06 5.66
C HIS A 554 28.46 62.49 7.03
N ASP A 555 28.82 63.70 7.47
CA ASP A 555 28.24 64.33 8.65
C ASP A 555 26.80 64.80 8.37
N ILE A 556 25.89 64.46 9.28
CA ILE A 556 24.50 64.94 9.32
C ILE A 556 24.50 66.23 10.19
N PRO A 557 23.87 67.33 9.75
CA PRO A 557 23.92 68.59 10.48
C PRO A 557 23.02 68.61 11.72
N ASP A 558 23.56 69.11 12.83
CA ASP A 558 22.98 69.05 14.18
C ASP A 558 22.04 70.20 14.58
N SER A 559 21.50 71.01 13.66
CA SER A 559 20.50 72.01 14.06
C SER A 559 19.52 72.51 12.99
N VAL A 560 18.33 72.88 13.46
CA VAL A 560 17.12 73.22 12.68
C VAL A 560 17.24 74.52 11.87
N THR A 561 18.26 75.34 12.08
CA THR A 561 18.52 76.54 11.26
C THR A 561 19.19 76.25 9.91
N GLY A 562 19.73 75.04 9.70
CA GLY A 562 20.37 74.63 8.43
C GLY A 562 19.42 74.25 7.28
N LEU A 563 18.08 74.28 7.50
CA LEU A 563 17.07 73.82 6.55
C LEU A 563 16.37 74.94 5.74
N ARG A 564 16.81 76.21 5.84
CA ARG A 564 16.15 77.34 5.15
C ARG A 564 16.94 78.02 4.02
N GLU A 565 18.17 77.59 3.75
CA GLU A 565 18.86 77.94 2.52
C GLU A 565 19.43 76.67 1.88
N ARG A 566 18.55 75.92 1.21
CA ARG A 566 18.86 75.08 0.05
C ARG A 566 17.58 74.69 -0.68
#